data_AF-A0A7V8Z9I8-F1
#
_entry.id   AF-A0A7V8Z9I8-F1
#
_cell.length_a   1.000
_cell.length_b   1.000
_cell.length_c   1.000
_cell.angle_alpha   90.00
_cell.angle_beta   90.00
_cell.angle_gamma   90.00
#
_symmetry.space_group_name_H-M   'P 1'
#
loop_
_entity.id
_entity.type
_entity.pdbx_description
1 polymer ?
#
loop_
_entity_poly.entity_id
_entity_poly.type
_entity_poly.pdbx_seq_one_letter_code
_entity_poly.pdbx_strand_id
1 'polypeptide(L)' 'LLVFISLFVGPAATGAGFFGRPQLTLFFSLFEVITLGLSVIIAAFISLDGESNWLEGAMLLAVYIIAALGFFYL' A
#
# COMPACT_ATOMS: atom_id res chain seq x y z
N LEU A 1 3.37 -10.91 0.15
CA LEU A 1 2.16 -10.40 0.85
C LEU A 1 1.40 -9.38 0.01
N LEU A 2 2.00 -8.25 -0.38
CA LEU A 2 1.34 -7.21 -1.19
C LEU A 2 0.67 -7.73 -2.47
N VAL A 3 1.35 -8.65 -3.19
CA VAL A 3 0.81 -9.27 -4.41
C VAL A 3 -0.47 -10.09 -4.17
N PHE A 4 -0.58 -10.79 -3.03
CA PHE A 4 -1.81 -11.52 -2.68
C PHE A 4 -2.94 -10.56 -2.33
N ILE A 5 -2.62 -9.47 -1.63
CA ILE A 5 -3.61 -8.44 -1.28
C ILE A 5 -4.16 -7.79 -2.56
N SER A 6 -3.29 -7.46 -3.53
CA SER A 6 -3.72 -6.81 -4.77
C SER A 6 -4.43 -7.74 -5.75
N LEU A 7 -3.95 -8.98 -5.94
CA LEU A 7 -4.51 -9.89 -6.95
C LEU A 7 -5.70 -10.71 -6.44
N PHE A 8 -5.81 -10.94 -5.14
CA PHE A 8 -6.85 -11.77 -4.57
C PHE A 8 -7.79 -10.98 -3.66
N VAL A 9 -7.26 -10.30 -2.64
CA VAL A 9 -8.10 -9.66 -1.62
C VAL A 9 -8.91 -8.49 -2.20
N GLY A 10 -8.29 -7.62 -3.01
CA GLY A 10 -8.98 -6.49 -3.66
C GLY A 10 -10.16 -6.94 -4.53
N PRO A 11 -9.93 -7.78 -5.56
CA PRO A 11 -11.00 -8.30 -6.41
C PRO A 11 -12.05 -9.13 -5.67
N ALA A 12 -11.66 -9.91 -4.67
CA ALA A 12 -12.61 -10.65 -3.83
C ALA A 12 -13.51 -9.70 -3.01
N ALA A 13 -12.95 -8.60 -2.50
CA ALA A 13 -13.70 -7.61 -1.74
C ALA A 13 -14.71 -6.83 -2.61
N THR A 14 -14.34 -6.46 -3.84
CA THR A 14 -15.27 -5.79 -4.76
C THR A 14 -16.33 -6.76 -5.30
N GLY A 15 -15.96 -8.02 -5.54
CA GLY A 15 -16.88 -9.09 -5.93
C GLY A 15 -17.81 -9.58 -4.81
N ALA A 16 -17.56 -9.22 -3.54
CA ALA A 16 -18.44 -9.59 -2.43
C ALA A 16 -19.87 -9.06 -2.58
N GLY A 17 -20.06 -8.01 -3.38
CA GLY A 17 -21.37 -7.46 -3.74
C GLY A 17 -22.32 -8.47 -4.41
N PHE A 18 -21.79 -9.49 -5.10
CA PHE A 18 -22.60 -10.57 -5.69
C PHE A 18 -23.26 -11.46 -4.64
N PHE A 19 -22.76 -11.46 -3.40
CA PHE A 19 -23.29 -12.25 -2.28
C PHE A 19 -24.18 -11.42 -1.35
N GLY A 20 -24.68 -10.26 -1.80
CA GLY A 20 -25.55 -9.39 -1.00
C GLY A 20 -24.82 -8.60 0.09
N ARG A 21 -23.49 -8.52 0.03
CA ARG A 21 -22.70 -7.64 0.91
C ARG A 21 -22.62 -6.22 0.33
N PRO A 22 -22.33 -5.20 1.16
CA PRO A 22 -22.03 -3.86 0.66
C PRO A 22 -20.94 -3.92 -0.40
N GLN A 23 -21.18 -3.24 -1.52
CA GLN A 23 -20.25 -3.19 -2.64
C GLN A 23 -19.07 -2.31 -2.26
N LEU A 24 -17.89 -2.91 -2.16
CA LEU A 24 -16.65 -2.16 -1.99
C LEU A 24 -16.17 -1.72 -3.39
N THR A 25 -15.90 -0.43 -3.56
CA THR A 25 -15.36 0.11 -4.81
C THR A 25 -13.84 0.26 -4.71
N LEU A 26 -13.11 -0.04 -5.79
CA LEU A 26 -11.67 0.22 -5.92
C LEU A 26 -11.42 1.69 -6.31
N PHE A 27 -12.15 2.61 -5.71
CA PHE A 27 -11.99 4.04 -5.95
C PHE A 27 -11.15 4.62 -4.82
N PHE A 28 -9.91 4.96 -5.14
CA PHE A 28 -8.96 5.55 -4.21
C PHE A 28 -8.87 7.07 -4.45
N SER A 29 -8.69 7.82 -3.37
CA SER A 29 -8.35 9.24 -3.44
C SER A 29 -6.98 9.44 -4.11
N LEU A 30 -6.75 10.63 -4.65
CA LEU A 30 -5.47 10.96 -5.29
C LEU A 30 -4.29 10.76 -4.32
N PHE A 31 -4.46 11.11 -3.05
CA PHE A 31 -3.43 10.94 -2.03
C PHE A 31 -3.10 9.46 -1.76
N GLU A 32 -4.11 8.59 -1.70
CA GLU A 32 -3.92 7.15 -1.56
C GLU A 32 -3.16 6.55 -2.75
N VAL A 33 -3.53 6.92 -3.97
CA VAL A 33 -2.88 6.42 -5.19
C VAL A 33 -1.41 6.84 -5.24
N ILE A 34 -1.10 8.10 -4.94
CA ILE A 34 0.27 8.61 -4.92
C ILE A 34 1.09 7.90 -3.84
N THR A 35 0.55 7.76 -2.63
CA THR A 35 1.26 7.15 -1.50
C THR A 35 1.53 5.67 -1.75
N LEU A 36 0.55 4.93 -2.29
CA LEU A 36 0.71 3.53 -2.69
C LEU A 36 1.75 3.38 -3.81
N GLY A 37 1.70 4.25 -4.83
CA GLY A 37 2.65 4.24 -5.94
C GLY A 37 4.09 4.47 -5.47
N LEU A 38 4.31 5.49 -4.63
CA LEU A 38 5.61 5.77 -4.04
C LEU A 38 6.11 4.62 -3.16
N SER A 39 5.22 3.99 -2.37
CA SER A 39 5.59 2.84 -1.54
C SER A 39 6.10 1.67 -2.39
N VAL A 40 5.43 1.35 -3.51
CA VAL A 40 5.88 0.28 -4.41
C VAL A 40 7.23 0.62 -5.05
N ILE A 41 7.41 1.87 -5.49
CA ILE A 41 8.67 2.32 -6.10
C ILE A 41 9.82 2.21 -5.10
N ILE A 42 9.66 2.73 -3.89
CA ILE A 42 10.70 2.69 -2.84
C ILE A 42 11.02 1.24 -2.45
N ALA A 43 9.99 0.40 -2.25
CA ALA A 43 10.19 -1.00 -1.93
C ALA A 43 10.91 -1.76 -3.05
N ALA A 44 10.60 -1.46 -4.31
CA ALA A 44 11.30 -2.03 -5.46
C ALA A 44 12.76 -1.61 -5.48
N PHE A 45 13.06 -0.31 -5.31
CA PHE A 45 14.44 0.19 -5.31
C PHE A 45 15.30 -0.41 -4.20
N ILE A 46 14.78 -0.48 -2.98
CA ILE A 46 15.53 -1.06 -1.84
C ILE A 46 15.74 -2.57 -2.05
N SER A 47 14.77 -3.26 -2.67
CA SER A 47 14.90 -4.70 -2.95
C SER A 47 15.91 -5.02 -4.06
N LEU A 48 16.32 -4.04 -4.88
CA LEU A 48 17.28 -4.26 -5.97
C LEU A 48 18.72 -4.45 -5.47
N ASP A 49 19.07 -3.89 -4.31
CA ASP A 49 20.43 -3.98 -3.76
C ASP A 49 20.75 -5.37 -3.18
N GLY A 50 19.72 -6.17 -2.87
CA GLY A 50 19.85 -7.56 -2.42
C GLY A 50 20.39 -7.75 -0.99
N GLU A 51 20.98 -6.72 -0.41
CA GLU A 51 21.37 -6.62 1.00
C GLU A 51 20.28 -5.88 1.81
N SER A 52 20.28 -6.01 3.13
CA SER A 52 19.35 -5.27 4.00
C SER A 52 20.09 -4.74 5.22
N ASN A 53 20.00 -3.44 5.45
CA ASN A 53 20.63 -2.78 6.59
C ASN A 53 19.60 -2.21 7.59
N TRP A 54 19.98 -2.14 8.87
CA TRP A 54 19.10 -1.57 9.91
C TRP A 54 18.75 -0.10 9.64
N LEU A 55 19.66 0.67 9.04
CA LEU A 55 19.40 2.06 8.67
C LEU A 55 18.34 2.17 7.56
N GLU A 56 18.35 1.28 6.57
CA GLU A 56 17.33 1.27 5.51
C GLU A 56 15.95 0.96 6.08
N GLY A 57 15.88 0.00 7.02
CA GLY A 57 14.67 -0.28 7.78
C GLY A 57 14.18 0.94 8.58
N ALA A 58 15.08 1.66 9.24
CA ALA A 58 14.75 2.88 9.97
C ALA A 58 14.23 4.00 9.04
N MET A 59 14.83 4.16 7.85
CA MET A 59 14.37 5.11 6.84
C MET A 59 12.99 4.74 6.29
N LEU A 60 12.72 3.45 6.05
CA LEU A 60 11.42 2.96 5.64
C LEU A 60 10.34 3.22 6.70
N LEU A 61 10.65 2.99 7.99
CA LEU A 61 9.76 3.32 9.09
C LEU A 61 9.48 4.82 9.18
N ALA A 62 10.50 5.67 8.99
CA ALA A 62 10.32 7.11 8.97
C ALA A 62 9.37 7.57 7.85
N VAL A 63 9.54 7.03 6.62
CA VAL A 63 8.64 7.30 5.49
C VAL A 63 7.21 6.83 5.79
N TYR A 64 7.06 5.66 6.40
CA TYR A 64 5.74 5.16 6.83
C TYR A 64 5.06 6.09 7.84
N ILE A 65 5.79 6.59 8.83
CA ILE A 65 5.25 7.54 9.83
C ILE A 65 4.83 8.85 9.14
N ILE A 66 5.64 9.38 8.22
CA ILE A 66 5.30 10.61 7.48
C ILE A 66 4.02 10.40 6.67
N ALA A 67 3.89 9.26 5.97
CA ALA A 67 2.67 8.92 5.24
C ALA A 67 1.46 8.78 6.18
N ALA A 68 1.62 8.11 7.32
CA ALA A 68 0.57 7.95 8.31
C ALA A 68 0.10 9.29 8.91
N LEU A 69 1.04 10.22 9.17
CA LEU A 69 0.70 11.59 9.57
C LEU A 69 -0.05 12.32 8.44
N GLY A 70 0.37 12.15 7.19
CA GLY A 70 -0.36 12.66 6.03
C GLY A 70 -1.82 12.19 6.01
N PHE A 71 -2.06 10.89 6.21
CA PHE A 71 -3.40 10.31 6.32
C PHE A 71 -4.18 10.75 7.56
N PHE A 72 -3.50 11.08 8.67
CA PHE A 72 -4.18 11.53 9.89
C PHE A 72 -4.78 12.94 9.76
N TYR A 73 -4.15 13.80 8.94
CA TYR A 73 -4.59 15.19 8.76
C TYR A 73 -5.46 15.42 7.51
N LEU A 74 -5.62 14.40 6.66
CA LEU A 74 -6.45 14.44 5.45
C LEU A 74 -7.86 13.91 5.75
#